data_AF-A0A1Q7DX99-F1
#
_entry.id   AF-A0A1Q7DX99-F1
#
_cell.length_a   1.000
_cell.length_b   1.000
_cell.length_c   1.000
_cell.angle_alpha   90.00
_cell.angle_beta   90.00
_cell.angle_gamma   90.00
#
_symmetry.space_group_name_H-M   'P 1'
#
loop_
_entity.id
_entity.type
_entity.pdbx_description
1 polymer ?
#
loop_
_entity_poly.entity_id
_entity_poly.type
_entity_poly.pdbx_seq_one_letter_code
_entity_poly.pdbx_strand_id
1 'polypeptide(L)'
;MATWHRLGLRDELLARVPFSVTLERHQIAVFLHERRFTAISNICNHKGGPLCEGRVRGEFVMCPWHGWEYSVVTGKGPAGYDEEQVPSFAVEERQDGVYVQTPPVMPRKLVKHKPSHLLETHSKTPGAPPRVLGISTTAMDEANPRFSTSDALLEHAMAMARELQTDTQLIKLRTLKFQHCEGNYSKASHACTWPCAITERDPEDQLSAVYEGLVHWADVVIISTPIRWGNASSLYYKLAERLNCVQNQITIHNNMLIKRKVAGFIITGGQDNIQAVAGGMLTFWSELGFVFPPFPFIAHSRGWDAEDMQNNVRQVKASAALREASRELVERAVDFWKMLDQNRAMMDRPMERAGRKANPLVNPEDAIV
;
A
#
# COMPACT_ATOMS: atom_id res chain seq x y z
N MET A 1 4.51 -3.79 -43.74
CA MET A 1 5.49 -4.78 -44.25
C MET A 1 6.24 -5.33 -43.06
N ALA A 2 6.65 -6.60 -43.10
CA ALA A 2 7.44 -7.21 -42.04
C ALA A 2 8.92 -6.81 -42.21
N THR A 3 9.54 -6.29 -41.15
CA THR A 3 10.95 -5.90 -41.11
C THR A 3 11.68 -6.86 -40.17
N TRP A 4 12.81 -7.41 -40.62
CA TRP A 4 13.64 -8.28 -39.80
C TRP A 4 14.86 -7.52 -39.31
N HIS A 5 15.06 -7.48 -37.99
CA HIS A 5 16.15 -6.76 -37.34
C HIS A 5 17.15 -7.75 -36.77
N ARG A 6 18.42 -7.62 -37.16
CA ARG A 6 19.50 -8.46 -36.63
C ARG A 6 19.82 -8.06 -35.19
N LEU A 7 19.79 -9.00 -34.26
CA LEU A 7 20.08 -8.79 -32.84
C LEU A 7 21.55 -9.03 -32.48
N GLY A 8 22.23 -9.94 -33.19
CA GLY A 8 23.62 -10.32 -32.92
C GLY A 8 23.90 -11.77 -33.30
N LEU A 9 25.11 -12.24 -33.01
CA LEU A 9 25.47 -13.66 -33.15
C LEU A 9 24.90 -14.49 -31.99
N ARG A 10 24.63 -15.77 -32.23
CA ARG A 10 24.04 -16.67 -31.22
C ARG A 10 24.80 -16.66 -29.90
N ASP A 11 26.12 -16.83 -29.94
CA ASP A 11 26.94 -16.93 -28.72
C ASP A 11 26.98 -15.62 -27.94
N GLU A 12 26.99 -14.48 -28.63
CA GLU A 12 26.89 -13.15 -28.01
C GLU A 12 25.56 -12.97 -27.27
N LEU A 13 24.46 -13.45 -27.85
CA LEU A 13 23.14 -13.33 -27.26
C LEU A 13 22.92 -14.33 -26.12
N LEU A 14 23.48 -15.54 -26.21
CA LEU A 14 23.43 -16.53 -25.11
C LEU A 14 24.11 -16.00 -23.84
N ALA A 15 25.17 -15.21 -23.97
CA ALA A 15 25.83 -14.58 -22.84
C ALA A 15 25.01 -13.44 -22.18
N ARG A 16 23.98 -12.93 -22.88
CA ARG A 16 23.19 -11.76 -22.45
C ARG A 16 21.77 -12.09 -22.02
N VAL A 17 21.25 -13.27 -22.36
CA VAL A 17 19.85 -13.62 -22.15
C VAL A 17 19.54 -13.87 -20.66
N PRO A 18 18.42 -13.36 -20.11
CA PRO A 18 17.43 -12.49 -20.75
C PRO A 18 17.91 -11.04 -20.90
N PHE A 19 17.52 -10.38 -21.99
CA PHE A 19 17.78 -8.96 -22.22
C PHE A 19 16.60 -8.28 -22.90
N SER A 20 16.57 -6.95 -22.90
CA SER A 20 15.64 -6.17 -23.70
C SER A 20 16.34 -5.34 -24.76
N VAL A 21 15.60 -5.05 -25.84
CA VAL A 21 16.02 -4.16 -26.93
C VAL A 21 14.85 -3.29 -27.36
N THR A 22 15.15 -2.05 -27.74
CA THR A 22 14.17 -1.15 -28.36
C THR A 22 14.40 -1.15 -29.86
N LEU A 23 13.40 -1.62 -30.61
CA LEU A 23 13.40 -1.62 -32.07
C LEU A 23 12.18 -0.87 -32.57
N GLU A 24 12.41 0.17 -33.38
CA GLU A 24 11.37 1.13 -33.77
C GLU A 24 10.65 1.68 -32.51
N ARG A 25 9.36 1.38 -32.35
CA ARG A 25 8.53 1.76 -31.18
C ARG A 25 8.35 0.64 -30.16
N HIS A 26 8.95 -0.53 -30.38
CA HIS A 26 8.71 -1.74 -29.61
C HIS A 26 9.85 -1.97 -28.61
N GLN A 27 9.52 -2.05 -27.32
CA GLN A 27 10.41 -2.63 -26.32
C GLN A 27 10.17 -4.15 -26.31
N ILE A 28 11.21 -4.92 -26.61
CA ILE A 28 11.14 -6.37 -26.83
C ILE A 28 12.06 -7.03 -25.81
N ALA A 29 11.51 -7.97 -25.03
CA ALA A 29 12.25 -8.84 -24.14
C ALA A 29 12.57 -10.15 -24.87
N VAL A 30 13.83 -10.53 -24.87
CA VAL A 30 14.35 -11.74 -25.50
C VAL A 30 14.72 -12.76 -24.42
N PHE A 31 14.23 -13.99 -24.58
CA PHE A 31 14.45 -15.10 -23.67
C PHE A 31 15.02 -16.31 -24.41
N LEU A 32 15.64 -17.22 -23.68
CA LEU A 32 16.03 -18.53 -24.17
C LEU A 32 15.11 -19.57 -23.52
N HIS A 33 14.30 -20.24 -24.33
CA HIS A 33 13.40 -21.29 -23.89
C HIS A 33 13.62 -22.54 -24.75
N GLU A 34 13.83 -23.69 -24.11
CA GLU A 34 14.13 -24.95 -24.81
C GLU A 34 15.22 -24.83 -25.90
N ARG A 35 16.29 -24.09 -25.60
CA ARG A 35 17.43 -23.79 -26.49
C ARG A 35 17.11 -22.93 -27.73
N ARG A 36 15.91 -22.36 -27.82
CA ARG A 36 15.49 -21.43 -28.87
C ARG A 36 15.30 -20.03 -28.31
N PHE A 37 15.68 -19.02 -29.08
CA PHE A 37 15.36 -17.65 -28.73
C PHE A 37 13.87 -17.38 -28.96
N THR A 38 13.27 -16.67 -28.02
CA THR A 38 11.87 -16.26 -28.04
C THR A 38 11.80 -14.78 -27.70
N ALA A 39 10.79 -14.08 -28.20
CA ALA A 39 10.68 -12.64 -28.04
C ALA A 39 9.24 -12.22 -27.78
N ILE A 40 9.02 -11.51 -26.68
CA ILE A 40 7.73 -10.90 -26.32
C ILE A 40 7.93 -9.43 -26.00
N SER A 41 6.86 -8.67 -25.84
CA SER A 41 6.97 -7.28 -25.39
C SER A 41 7.65 -7.24 -24.03
N ASN A 42 8.55 -6.29 -23.83
CA ASN A 42 9.12 -6.03 -22.51
C ASN A 42 8.13 -5.33 -21.56
N ILE A 43 6.99 -4.85 -22.07
CA ILE A 43 6.03 -4.05 -21.31
C ILE A 43 4.85 -4.92 -20.92
N CYS A 44 4.80 -5.34 -19.65
CA CYS A 44 3.68 -6.09 -19.07
C CYS A 44 2.34 -5.36 -19.28
N ASN A 45 1.28 -6.10 -19.64
CA ASN A 45 -0.04 -5.50 -19.86
C ASN A 45 -0.68 -4.94 -18.59
N HIS A 46 -0.30 -5.43 -17.40
CA HIS A 46 -0.89 -5.01 -16.13
C HIS A 46 -0.61 -3.52 -15.81
N LYS A 47 0.65 -3.17 -15.53
CA LYS A 47 1.06 -1.79 -15.20
C LYS A 47 2.30 -1.31 -15.95
N GLY A 48 2.80 -2.09 -16.90
CA GLY A 48 3.95 -1.72 -17.73
C GLY A 48 5.31 -2.25 -17.27
N GLY A 49 5.34 -3.19 -16.33
CA GLY A 49 6.59 -3.72 -15.77
C GLY A 49 7.52 -4.39 -16.80
N PRO A 50 8.85 -4.29 -16.61
CA PRO A 50 9.87 -4.82 -17.51
C PRO A 50 9.93 -6.36 -17.41
N LEU A 51 9.33 -7.06 -18.37
CA LEU A 51 9.27 -8.52 -18.35
C LEU A 51 10.65 -9.17 -18.44
N CYS A 52 11.65 -8.54 -19.06
CA CYS A 52 13.02 -9.07 -19.13
C CYS A 52 13.72 -9.17 -17.76
N GLU A 53 13.31 -8.35 -16.79
CA GLU A 53 13.80 -8.41 -15.41
C GLU A 53 13.01 -9.42 -14.54
N GLY A 54 12.00 -10.05 -15.13
CA GLY A 54 11.15 -11.03 -14.48
C GLY A 54 11.83 -12.38 -14.26
N ARG A 55 11.29 -13.17 -13.32
CA ARG A 55 11.76 -14.52 -13.06
C ARG A 55 11.08 -15.50 -14.02
N VAL A 56 11.86 -16.28 -14.75
CA VAL A 56 11.34 -17.32 -15.64
C VAL A 56 11.18 -18.65 -14.88
N ARG A 57 10.03 -19.31 -15.06
CA ARG A 57 9.73 -20.67 -14.57
C ARG A 57 9.04 -21.46 -15.68
N GLY A 58 9.73 -22.47 -16.21
CA GLY A 58 9.23 -23.23 -17.35
C GLY A 58 9.08 -22.31 -18.58
N GLU A 59 7.87 -22.22 -19.12
CA GLU A 59 7.53 -21.34 -20.24
C GLU A 59 7.18 -19.90 -19.80
N PHE A 60 6.91 -19.66 -18.53
CA PHE A 60 6.33 -18.39 -18.07
C PHE A 60 7.38 -17.47 -17.45
N VAL A 61 7.34 -16.19 -17.81
CA VAL A 61 8.04 -15.12 -17.11
C VAL A 61 7.07 -14.40 -16.18
N MET A 62 7.46 -14.31 -14.91
CA MET A 62 6.72 -13.57 -13.88
C MET A 62 7.24 -12.13 -13.82
N CYS A 63 6.35 -11.17 -14.09
CA CYS A 63 6.63 -9.74 -14.03
C CYS A 63 7.18 -9.33 -12.65
N PRO A 64 8.31 -8.60 -12.57
CA PRO A 64 8.98 -8.29 -11.31
C PRO A 64 8.24 -7.27 -10.44
N TRP A 65 7.17 -6.64 -10.94
CA TRP A 65 6.39 -5.65 -10.17
C TRP A 65 5.23 -6.27 -9.43
N HIS A 66 4.36 -7.00 -10.14
CA HIS A 66 3.09 -7.46 -9.58
C HIS A 66 2.88 -8.96 -9.74
N GLY A 67 3.86 -9.70 -10.26
CA GLY A 67 3.78 -11.16 -10.36
C GLY A 67 2.90 -11.70 -11.48
N TRP A 68 2.43 -10.85 -12.40
CA TRP A 68 1.70 -11.30 -13.58
C TRP A 68 2.59 -12.13 -14.50
N GLU A 69 2.08 -13.26 -14.96
CA GLU A 69 2.84 -14.24 -15.74
C GLU A 69 2.43 -14.20 -17.22
N TYR A 70 3.43 -14.35 -18.10
CA TYR A 70 3.22 -14.50 -19.54
C TYR A 70 4.15 -15.58 -20.09
N SER A 71 3.66 -16.38 -21.02
CA SER A 71 4.46 -17.31 -21.80
C SER A 71 5.52 -16.53 -22.59
N VAL A 72 6.79 -16.91 -22.47
CA VAL A 72 7.89 -16.31 -23.25
C VAL A 72 7.81 -16.69 -24.73
N VAL A 73 7.06 -17.74 -25.06
CA VAL A 73 6.84 -18.22 -26.43
C VAL A 73 5.68 -17.48 -27.09
N THR A 74 4.53 -17.46 -26.42
CA THR A 74 3.27 -16.98 -27.00
C THR A 74 2.84 -15.60 -26.51
N GLY A 75 3.44 -15.10 -25.44
CA GLY A 75 3.02 -13.86 -24.78
C GLY A 75 1.68 -13.97 -24.05
N LYS A 76 1.01 -15.13 -24.03
CA LYS A 76 -0.28 -15.33 -23.33
C LYS A 76 -0.11 -15.55 -21.84
N GLY A 77 -1.12 -15.21 -21.05
CA GLY A 77 -1.20 -15.61 -19.65
C GLY A 77 -1.28 -17.14 -19.47
N PRO A 78 -1.07 -17.65 -18.25
CA PRO A 78 -1.25 -19.07 -17.93
C PRO A 78 -2.72 -19.49 -18.07
N ALA A 79 -2.99 -20.80 -18.01
CA ALA A 79 -4.35 -21.34 -18.11
C ALA A 79 -5.32 -20.64 -17.14
N GLY A 80 -6.48 -20.20 -17.65
CA GLY A 80 -7.45 -19.38 -16.91
C GLY A 80 -7.24 -17.87 -17.04
N TYR A 81 -6.08 -17.44 -17.57
CA TYR A 81 -5.72 -16.06 -17.88
C TYR A 81 -5.17 -15.91 -19.31
N ASP A 82 -5.31 -16.93 -20.15
CA ASP A 82 -4.77 -17.04 -21.51
C ASP A 82 -5.53 -16.16 -22.53
N GLU A 83 -6.60 -15.51 -22.09
CA GLU A 83 -7.26 -14.44 -22.84
C GLU A 83 -6.42 -13.16 -22.93
N GLU A 84 -5.52 -12.93 -21.96
CA GLU A 84 -4.60 -11.80 -21.95
C GLU A 84 -3.28 -12.15 -22.63
N GLN A 85 -2.74 -11.21 -23.42
CA GLN A 85 -1.56 -11.46 -24.25
C GLN A 85 -0.73 -10.19 -24.41
N VAL A 86 0.55 -10.25 -24.02
CA VAL A 86 1.54 -9.27 -24.47
C VAL A 86 1.97 -9.59 -25.90
N PRO A 87 2.37 -8.59 -26.71
CA PRO A 87 2.84 -8.85 -28.07
C PRO A 87 3.93 -9.93 -28.12
N SER A 88 3.84 -10.87 -29.07
CA SER A 88 4.90 -11.84 -29.36
C SER A 88 5.47 -11.59 -30.76
N PHE A 89 6.78 -11.70 -30.88
CA PHE A 89 7.55 -11.39 -32.08
C PHE A 89 8.17 -12.67 -32.62
N ALA A 90 8.15 -12.86 -33.94
CA ALA A 90 8.84 -13.99 -34.55
C ALA A 90 10.35 -13.80 -34.40
N VAL A 91 11.03 -14.88 -34.03
CA VAL A 91 12.49 -14.95 -33.95
C VAL A 91 12.97 -15.99 -34.95
N GLU A 92 14.00 -15.66 -35.71
CA GLU A 92 14.61 -16.55 -36.69
C GLU A 92 16.13 -16.56 -36.49
N GLU A 93 16.72 -17.75 -36.40
CA GLU A 93 18.16 -17.91 -36.41
C GLU A 93 18.64 -18.22 -37.83
N ARG A 94 19.47 -17.33 -38.37
CA ARG A 94 20.09 -17.45 -39.69
C ARG A 94 21.59 -17.70 -39.52
N GLN A 95 22.29 -18.06 -40.60
CA GLN A 95 23.73 -18.35 -40.56
C GLN A 95 24.57 -17.19 -40.01
N ASP A 96 24.14 -15.95 -40.25
CA ASP A 96 24.84 -14.73 -39.91
C ASP A 96 24.32 -14.06 -38.62
N GLY A 97 23.32 -14.63 -37.93
CA GLY A 97 22.85 -14.12 -36.65
C GLY A 97 21.39 -14.44 -36.32
N VAL A 98 20.95 -13.97 -35.16
CA VAL A 98 19.56 -14.07 -34.70
C VAL A 98 18.81 -12.80 -35.06
N TYR A 99 17.60 -12.95 -35.58
CA TYR A 99 16.76 -11.87 -36.07
C TYR A 99 15.40 -11.87 -35.36
N VAL A 100 14.82 -10.68 -35.18
CA VAL A 100 13.44 -10.53 -34.69
C VAL A 100 12.61 -9.73 -35.70
N GLN A 101 11.35 -10.11 -35.88
CA GLN A 101 10.43 -9.49 -36.83
C GLN A 101 9.58 -8.41 -36.17
N THR A 102 9.48 -7.21 -36.77
CA THR A 102 8.44 -6.21 -36.49
C THR A 102 7.49 -6.05 -37.70
N PRO A 103 6.18 -5.76 -37.50
CA PRO A 103 5.45 -5.72 -36.23
C PRO A 103 5.31 -7.12 -35.59
N PRO A 104 4.86 -7.21 -34.32
CA PRO A 104 4.67 -8.50 -33.65
C PRO A 104 3.71 -9.42 -34.43
N VAL A 105 4.01 -10.71 -34.45
CA VAL A 105 3.17 -11.73 -35.11
C VAL A 105 1.88 -12.01 -34.34
N MET A 106 1.91 -11.81 -33.02
CA MET A 106 0.71 -11.81 -32.20
C MET A 106 0.59 -10.46 -31.49
N PRO A 107 -0.47 -9.68 -31.74
CA PRO A 107 -0.62 -8.34 -31.19
C PRO A 107 -0.96 -8.36 -29.70
N ARG A 108 -0.91 -7.17 -29.08
CA ARG A 108 -1.36 -6.99 -27.69
C ARG A 108 -2.85 -7.28 -27.58
N LYS A 109 -3.25 -8.11 -26.61
CA LYS A 109 -4.64 -8.28 -26.19
C LYS A 109 -4.72 -7.99 -24.69
N LEU A 110 -5.44 -6.93 -24.33
CA LEU A 110 -5.66 -6.53 -22.95
C LEU A 110 -7.08 -6.92 -22.54
N VAL A 111 -7.22 -7.69 -21.47
CA VAL A 111 -8.52 -7.95 -20.87
C VAL A 111 -8.83 -6.83 -19.89
N LYS A 112 -9.96 -6.15 -20.08
CA LYS A 112 -10.38 -5.08 -19.15
C LYS A 112 -11.09 -5.70 -17.97
N HIS A 113 -10.43 -5.74 -16.83
CA HIS A 113 -11.06 -6.11 -15.57
C HIS A 113 -11.96 -4.97 -15.06
N LYS A 114 -13.00 -5.33 -14.30
CA LYS A 114 -13.81 -4.34 -13.59
C LYS A 114 -12.88 -3.55 -12.66
N PRO A 115 -12.92 -2.20 -12.67
CA PRO A 115 -12.14 -1.41 -11.75
C PRO A 115 -12.43 -1.81 -10.30
N SER A 116 -11.40 -1.79 -9.46
CA SER A 116 -11.58 -2.00 -8.03
C SER A 116 -12.56 -0.98 -7.45
N HIS A 117 -13.43 -1.44 -6.54
CA HIS A 117 -14.38 -0.58 -5.83
C HIS A 117 -13.66 0.52 -5.01
N LEU A 118 -12.39 0.32 -4.66
CA LEU A 118 -11.58 1.34 -3.96
C LEU A 118 -11.31 2.60 -4.79
N LEU A 119 -11.54 2.54 -6.11
CA LEU A 119 -11.48 3.70 -7.01
C LEU A 119 -12.81 4.47 -7.07
N GLU A 120 -13.88 3.93 -6.52
CA GLU A 120 -15.18 4.61 -6.47
C GLU A 120 -15.14 5.79 -5.48
N THR A 121 -15.90 6.84 -5.78
CA THR A 121 -15.98 8.03 -4.91
C THR A 121 -17.13 7.87 -3.94
N HIS A 122 -16.82 7.87 -2.64
CA HIS A 122 -17.81 7.76 -1.58
C HIS A 122 -17.98 9.11 -0.88
N SER A 123 -18.93 9.92 -1.35
CA SER A 123 -19.24 11.20 -0.72
C SER A 123 -20.15 11.00 0.50
N LYS A 124 -19.79 11.62 1.62
CA LYS A 124 -20.65 11.67 2.80
C LYS A 124 -21.83 12.60 2.52
N THR A 125 -23.04 12.14 2.85
CA THR A 125 -24.25 12.97 2.78
C THR A 125 -24.13 14.15 3.75
N PRO A 126 -24.41 15.39 3.31
CA PRO A 126 -24.41 16.55 4.22
C PRO A 126 -25.30 16.32 5.44
N GLY A 127 -24.78 16.61 6.64
CA GLY A 127 -25.51 16.42 7.90
C GLY A 127 -25.49 14.99 8.46
N ALA A 128 -24.86 14.01 7.78
CA ALA A 128 -24.67 12.68 8.35
C ALA A 128 -23.74 12.73 9.58
N PRO A 129 -23.97 11.86 10.59
CA PRO A 129 -23.18 11.85 11.83
C PRO A 129 -21.68 11.62 11.54
N PRO A 130 -20.76 12.09 12.42
CA PRO A 130 -19.34 11.75 12.31
C PRO A 130 -19.13 10.24 12.29
N ARG A 131 -18.13 9.77 11.53
CA ARG A 131 -17.78 8.34 11.42
C ARG A 131 -16.43 8.08 12.11
N VAL A 132 -16.43 7.31 13.19
CA VAL A 132 -15.24 6.99 13.99
C VAL A 132 -14.80 5.56 13.72
N LEU A 133 -13.56 5.40 13.24
CA LEU A 133 -12.93 4.11 13.01
C LEU A 133 -11.88 3.83 14.09
N GLY A 134 -12.09 2.77 14.86
CA GLY A 134 -11.08 2.21 15.75
C GLY A 134 -10.22 1.18 15.01
N ILE A 135 -8.90 1.25 15.15
CA ILE A 135 -7.98 0.24 14.63
C ILE A 135 -7.10 -0.27 15.78
N SER A 136 -7.26 -1.54 16.13
CA SER A 136 -6.36 -2.22 17.07
C SER A 136 -5.23 -2.91 16.31
N THR A 137 -4.00 -2.67 16.74
CA THR A 137 -2.80 -3.28 16.17
C THR A 137 -2.13 -4.29 17.12
N THR A 138 -2.76 -4.67 18.23
CA THR A 138 -2.19 -5.72 19.08
C THR A 138 -2.23 -7.08 18.36
N ALA A 139 -1.11 -7.82 18.43
CA ALA A 139 -0.98 -9.17 17.87
C ALA A 139 -1.33 -10.26 18.91
N MET A 140 -2.05 -9.92 19.97
CA MET A 140 -2.45 -10.91 20.98
C MET A 140 -3.37 -11.96 20.37
N ASP A 141 -3.09 -13.23 20.69
CA ASP A 141 -3.81 -14.39 20.21
C ASP A 141 -5.26 -14.40 20.72
N GLU A 142 -6.20 -14.63 19.81
CA GLU A 142 -7.62 -14.76 20.15
C GLU A 142 -7.98 -16.15 20.68
N ALA A 143 -7.25 -17.19 20.28
CA ALA A 143 -7.47 -18.54 20.78
C ALA A 143 -7.03 -18.69 22.24
N ASN A 144 -6.08 -17.88 22.68
CA ASN A 144 -5.56 -17.85 24.05
C ASN A 144 -5.64 -16.42 24.61
N PRO A 145 -6.85 -15.90 24.87
CA PRO A 145 -7.06 -14.49 25.11
C PRO A 145 -6.36 -14.03 26.40
N ARG A 146 -5.52 -13.01 26.24
CA ARG A 146 -4.90 -12.25 27.34
C ARG A 146 -5.52 -10.86 27.36
N PHE A 147 -5.55 -10.23 28.52
CA PHE A 147 -6.01 -8.85 28.61
C PHE A 147 -5.05 -7.93 27.86
N SER A 148 -5.55 -7.26 26.81
CA SER A 148 -4.83 -6.24 26.06
C SER A 148 -5.18 -4.86 26.61
N THR A 149 -4.19 -4.16 27.16
CA THR A 149 -4.35 -2.79 27.67
C THR A 149 -4.75 -1.81 26.57
N SER A 150 -4.18 -1.97 25.36
CA SER A 150 -4.49 -1.13 24.19
C SER A 150 -5.87 -1.43 23.60
N ASP A 151 -6.33 -2.68 23.63
CA ASP A 151 -7.70 -3.00 23.20
C ASP A 151 -8.71 -2.46 24.21
N ALA A 152 -8.47 -2.65 25.51
CA ALA A 152 -9.41 -2.21 26.53
C ALA A 152 -9.66 -0.69 26.48
N LEU A 153 -8.60 0.10 26.29
CA LEU A 153 -8.73 1.55 26.13
C LEU A 153 -9.34 1.94 24.79
N LEU A 154 -9.04 1.23 23.70
CA LEU A 154 -9.69 1.46 22.41
C LEU A 154 -11.18 1.14 22.46
N GLU A 155 -11.57 -0.02 23.00
CA GLU A 155 -12.96 -0.44 23.14
C GLU A 155 -13.74 0.55 24.01
N HIS A 156 -13.12 1.06 25.08
CA HIS A 156 -13.71 2.14 25.87
C HIS A 156 -13.88 3.43 25.05
N ALA A 157 -12.85 3.90 24.34
CA ALA A 157 -12.96 5.07 23.47
C ALA A 157 -14.05 4.90 22.40
N MET A 158 -14.17 3.71 21.80
CA MET A 158 -15.20 3.41 20.81
C MET A 158 -16.61 3.40 21.42
N ALA A 159 -16.77 2.92 22.67
CA ALA A 159 -18.04 2.99 23.39
C ALA A 159 -18.44 4.45 23.63
N MET A 160 -17.50 5.29 24.07
CA MET A 160 -17.73 6.72 24.27
C MET A 160 -18.06 7.44 22.95
N ALA A 161 -17.42 7.07 21.84
CA ALA A 161 -17.75 7.64 20.53
C ALA A 161 -19.23 7.41 20.15
N ARG A 162 -19.82 6.26 20.51
CA ARG A 162 -21.24 5.98 20.24
C ARG A 162 -22.17 6.90 21.03
N GLU A 163 -21.78 7.30 22.24
CA GLU A 163 -22.54 8.26 23.05
C GLU A 163 -22.54 9.66 22.44
N LEU A 164 -21.52 9.99 21.62
CA LEU A 164 -21.42 11.25 20.86
C LEU A 164 -22.25 11.26 19.56
N GLN A 165 -23.19 10.33 19.39
CA GLN A 165 -24.02 10.20 18.18
C GLN A 165 -23.18 10.04 16.90
N THR A 166 -22.12 9.23 16.97
CA THR A 166 -21.27 8.91 15.82
C THR A 166 -21.54 7.50 15.31
N ASP A 167 -21.35 7.29 14.01
CA ASP A 167 -21.26 5.94 13.46
C ASP A 167 -19.89 5.37 13.79
N THR A 168 -19.84 4.14 14.30
CA THR A 168 -18.57 3.54 14.74
C THR A 168 -18.27 2.22 14.05
N GLN A 169 -17.02 2.03 13.66
CA GLN A 169 -16.48 0.73 13.21
C GLN A 169 -15.21 0.42 14.00
N LEU A 170 -14.97 -0.86 14.29
CA LEU A 170 -13.76 -1.33 14.95
C LEU A 170 -13.13 -2.45 14.12
N ILE A 171 -11.88 -2.26 13.72
CA ILE A 171 -11.08 -3.26 13.03
C ILE A 171 -9.95 -3.71 13.95
N LYS A 172 -9.88 -5.01 14.21
CA LYS A 172 -8.77 -5.64 14.92
C LYS A 172 -7.87 -6.29 13.88
N LEU A 173 -6.68 -5.72 13.62
CA LEU A 173 -5.84 -6.20 12.51
C LEU A 173 -5.46 -7.67 12.61
N ARG A 174 -5.37 -8.20 13.84
CA ARG A 174 -5.10 -9.62 14.10
C ARG A 174 -6.17 -10.58 13.54
N THR A 175 -7.39 -10.10 13.30
CA THR A 175 -8.48 -10.92 12.74
C THR A 175 -8.46 -10.93 11.22
N LEU A 176 -7.62 -10.10 10.60
CA LEU A 176 -7.49 -9.99 9.15
C LEU A 176 -6.33 -10.85 8.66
N LYS A 177 -6.56 -11.60 7.59
CA LYS A 177 -5.53 -12.25 6.80
C LYS A 177 -5.09 -11.30 5.70
N PHE A 178 -3.88 -10.77 5.80
CA PHE A 178 -3.31 -9.91 4.77
C PHE A 178 -1.80 -10.12 4.69
N GLN A 179 -1.23 -9.86 3.52
CA GLN A 179 0.20 -10.08 3.27
C GLN A 179 1.07 -8.93 3.81
N HIS A 180 2.38 -9.16 3.90
CA HIS A 180 3.34 -8.07 4.09
C HIS A 180 3.43 -7.21 2.82
N CYS A 181 4.01 -6.01 2.93
CA CYS A 181 4.36 -5.24 1.75
C CYS A 181 5.52 -5.93 1.01
N GLU A 182 5.41 -6.05 -0.32
CA GLU A 182 6.42 -6.71 -1.17
C GLU A 182 7.52 -5.76 -1.64
N GLY A 183 7.48 -4.49 -1.23
CA GLY A 183 8.48 -3.50 -1.60
C GLY A 183 8.41 -3.05 -3.06
N ASN A 184 7.22 -3.07 -3.68
CA ASN A 184 7.04 -2.67 -5.09
C ASN A 184 7.58 -1.27 -5.37
N TYR A 185 7.46 -0.33 -4.43
CA TYR A 185 8.04 1.01 -4.55
C TYR A 185 9.56 0.99 -4.74
N SER A 186 10.26 0.08 -4.07
CA SER A 186 11.71 -0.09 -4.18
C SER A 186 12.14 -0.72 -5.51
N LYS A 187 11.22 -1.37 -6.25
CA LYS A 187 11.46 -1.82 -7.62
C LYS A 187 11.32 -0.67 -8.60
N ALA A 188 10.23 0.07 -8.49
CA ALA A 188 10.00 1.30 -9.23
C ALA A 188 8.90 2.11 -8.52
N SER A 189 9.02 3.43 -8.52
CA SER A 189 8.05 4.31 -7.86
C SER A 189 6.61 4.06 -8.34
N HIS A 190 6.43 3.86 -9.65
CA HIS A 190 5.15 3.57 -10.30
C HIS A 190 4.68 2.12 -10.16
N ALA A 191 5.52 1.20 -9.65
CA ALA A 191 5.09 -0.15 -9.32
C ALA A 191 4.30 -0.19 -7.99
N CYS A 192 4.40 0.83 -7.14
CA CYS A 192 3.51 0.96 -5.98
C CYS A 192 2.22 1.68 -6.38
N THR A 193 1.17 0.91 -6.65
CA THR A 193 -0.10 1.43 -7.17
C THR A 193 -1.13 1.64 -6.08
N TRP A 194 -2.08 2.56 -6.35
CA TRP A 194 -3.39 2.59 -5.70
C TRP A 194 -4.46 2.14 -6.70
N PRO A 195 -5.34 1.19 -6.34
CA PRO A 195 -5.32 0.39 -5.12
C PRO A 195 -4.07 -0.50 -5.03
N CYS A 196 -3.81 -1.03 -3.83
CA CYS A 196 -2.61 -1.83 -3.58
C CYS A 196 -2.60 -3.09 -4.47
N ALA A 197 -1.61 -3.21 -5.36
CA ALA A 197 -1.50 -4.36 -6.25
C ALA A 197 -1.45 -5.73 -5.53
N ILE A 198 -0.96 -5.77 -4.29
CA ILE A 198 -0.94 -6.99 -3.47
C ILE A 198 -2.37 -7.42 -3.14
N THR A 199 -3.22 -6.48 -2.73
CA THR A 199 -4.65 -6.72 -2.48
C THR A 199 -5.41 -7.01 -3.76
N GLU A 200 -5.07 -6.34 -4.87
CA GLU A 200 -5.74 -6.61 -6.16
C GLU A 200 -5.41 -8.01 -6.71
N ARG A 201 -4.22 -8.54 -6.41
CA ARG A 201 -3.77 -9.86 -6.87
C ARG A 201 -4.26 -11.01 -6.00
N ASP A 202 -4.46 -10.79 -4.71
CA ASP A 202 -4.88 -11.80 -3.74
C ASP A 202 -6.30 -11.50 -3.26
N PRO A 203 -7.35 -12.16 -3.82
CA PRO A 203 -8.74 -11.96 -3.39
C PRO A 203 -8.99 -12.28 -1.91
N GLU A 204 -8.11 -13.07 -1.28
CA GLU A 204 -8.21 -13.43 0.14
C GLU A 204 -7.49 -12.41 1.04
N ASP A 205 -6.79 -11.41 0.50
CA ASP A 205 -6.16 -10.34 1.27
C ASP A 205 -7.24 -9.38 1.80
N GLN A 206 -7.47 -9.46 3.10
CA GLN A 206 -8.57 -8.78 3.79
C GLN A 206 -8.25 -7.32 4.16
N LEU A 207 -7.15 -6.76 3.66
CA LEU A 207 -6.77 -5.38 3.99
C LEU A 207 -7.69 -4.34 3.33
N SER A 208 -8.47 -4.72 2.32
CA SER A 208 -9.49 -3.88 1.67
C SER A 208 -10.39 -3.17 2.68
N ALA A 209 -10.84 -3.85 3.75
CA ALA A 209 -11.66 -3.24 4.78
C ALA A 209 -10.98 -2.05 5.49
N VAL A 210 -9.65 -2.11 5.66
CA VAL A 210 -8.88 -1.00 6.25
C VAL A 210 -8.73 0.13 5.24
N TYR A 211 -8.50 -0.17 3.96
CA TYR A 211 -8.45 0.84 2.90
C TYR A 211 -9.78 1.59 2.74
N GLU A 212 -10.90 0.86 2.70
CA GLU A 212 -12.25 1.42 2.70
C GLU A 212 -12.48 2.29 3.94
N GLY A 213 -12.15 1.75 5.12
CA GLY A 213 -12.22 2.44 6.39
C GLY A 213 -11.47 3.77 6.39
N LEU A 214 -10.21 3.78 5.99
CA LEU A 214 -9.36 4.97 6.06
C LEU A 214 -9.68 5.98 4.95
N VAL A 215 -9.77 5.53 3.70
CA VAL A 215 -9.91 6.43 2.55
C VAL A 215 -11.34 6.92 2.38
N HIS A 216 -12.32 6.02 2.51
CA HIS A 216 -13.70 6.32 2.11
C HIS A 216 -14.63 6.58 3.30
N TRP A 217 -14.53 5.78 4.34
CA TRP A 217 -15.55 5.74 5.38
C TRP A 217 -15.26 6.64 6.60
N ALA A 218 -14.06 6.63 7.16
CA ALA A 218 -13.80 7.30 8.43
C ALA A 218 -13.72 8.83 8.28
N ASP A 219 -14.17 9.53 9.31
CA ASP A 219 -13.94 10.96 9.52
C ASP A 219 -12.87 11.17 10.61
N VAL A 220 -12.94 10.32 11.64
CA VAL A 220 -11.99 10.23 12.75
C VAL A 220 -11.46 8.81 12.81
N VAL A 221 -10.15 8.64 13.04
CA VAL A 221 -9.51 7.34 13.23
C VAL A 221 -8.79 7.32 14.57
N ILE A 222 -9.12 6.34 15.41
CA ILE A 222 -8.42 6.07 16.68
C ILE A 222 -7.61 4.80 16.54
N ILE A 223 -6.29 4.90 16.64
CA ILE A 223 -5.38 3.77 16.47
C ILE A 223 -4.78 3.41 17.82
N SER A 224 -4.94 2.15 18.24
CA SER A 224 -4.31 1.65 19.45
C SER A 224 -3.20 0.65 19.14
N THR A 225 -2.06 0.85 19.78
CA THR A 225 -0.88 -0.02 19.60
C THR A 225 -0.22 -0.31 20.95
N PRO A 226 0.16 -1.56 21.23
CA PRO A 226 1.06 -1.85 22.32
C PRO A 226 2.49 -1.44 21.96
N ILE A 227 3.28 -1.03 22.96
CA ILE A 227 4.73 -0.86 22.82
C ILE A 227 5.39 -2.24 22.88
N ARG A 228 6.24 -2.55 21.90
CA ARG A 228 7.03 -3.77 21.79
C ARG A 228 8.46 -3.38 21.42
N TRP A 229 9.43 -3.70 22.28
CA TRP A 229 10.83 -3.34 22.06
C TRP A 229 11.00 -1.84 21.73
N GLY A 230 10.34 -0.98 22.51
CA GLY A 230 10.33 0.46 22.30
C GLY A 230 9.59 0.95 21.05
N ASN A 231 8.97 0.08 20.26
CA ASN A 231 8.32 0.45 19.01
C ASN A 231 6.81 0.16 19.06
N ALA A 232 6.06 0.65 18.07
CA ALA A 232 4.71 0.17 17.86
C ALA A 232 4.72 -1.35 17.55
N SER A 233 3.58 -2.02 17.74
CA SER A 233 3.43 -3.44 17.40
C SER A 233 3.85 -3.80 15.96
N SER A 234 4.27 -5.04 15.74
CA SER A 234 4.58 -5.54 14.39
C SER A 234 3.40 -5.45 13.42
N LEU A 235 2.16 -5.66 13.88
CA LEU A 235 0.97 -5.48 13.03
C LEU A 235 0.73 -4.02 12.64
N TYR A 236 1.11 -3.05 13.48
CA TYR A 236 1.09 -1.64 13.09
C TYR A 236 2.04 -1.40 11.91
N TYR A 237 3.28 -1.89 11.97
CA TYR A 237 4.23 -1.71 10.87
C TYR A 237 3.81 -2.45 9.62
N LYS A 238 3.26 -3.67 9.75
CA LYS A 238 2.70 -4.41 8.61
C LYS A 238 1.58 -3.64 7.91
N LEU A 239 0.72 -2.95 8.66
CA LEU A 239 -0.28 -2.03 8.10
C LEU A 239 0.38 -0.80 7.46
N ALA A 240 1.28 -0.13 8.18
CA ALA A 240 1.91 1.11 7.73
C ALA A 240 2.66 0.92 6.40
N GLU A 241 3.40 -0.18 6.25
CA GLU A 241 4.10 -0.54 5.01
C GLU A 241 3.13 -0.75 3.84
N ARG A 242 1.95 -1.32 4.10
CA ARG A 242 0.90 -1.52 3.09
C ARG A 242 0.15 -0.23 2.75
N LEU A 243 0.21 0.80 3.60
CA LEU A 243 -0.35 2.13 3.34
C LEU A 243 0.59 3.02 2.49
N ASN A 244 1.80 2.57 2.16
CA ASN A 244 2.68 3.28 1.21
C ASN A 244 1.99 3.55 -0.14
N CYS A 245 1.08 2.67 -0.58
CA CYS A 245 0.29 2.90 -1.80
C CYS A 245 -0.59 4.16 -1.72
N VAL A 246 -1.12 4.47 -0.53
CA VAL A 246 -1.91 5.69 -0.27
C VAL A 246 -1.00 6.92 -0.24
N GLN A 247 0.11 6.82 0.51
CA GLN A 247 1.10 7.90 0.62
C GLN A 247 1.71 8.29 -0.74
N ASN A 248 1.93 7.31 -1.60
CA ASN A 248 2.46 7.50 -2.94
C ASN A 248 1.50 8.21 -3.89
N GLN A 249 0.18 8.19 -3.64
CA GLN A 249 -0.76 8.98 -4.44
C GLN A 249 -0.48 10.48 -4.30
N ILE A 250 -0.13 10.93 -3.11
CA ILE A 250 0.27 12.31 -2.88
C ILE A 250 1.61 12.58 -3.58
N THR A 251 2.60 11.75 -3.30
CA THR A 251 4.01 12.00 -3.70
C THR A 251 4.24 11.90 -5.21
N ILE A 252 3.55 10.99 -5.91
CA ILE A 252 3.81 10.66 -7.32
C ILE A 252 2.69 11.17 -8.23
N HIS A 253 1.45 11.22 -7.74
CA HIS A 253 0.28 11.56 -8.55
C HIS A 253 -0.37 12.89 -8.14
N ASN A 254 0.19 13.60 -7.14
CA ASN A 254 -0.39 14.81 -6.57
C ASN A 254 -1.88 14.65 -6.19
N ASN A 255 -2.24 13.45 -5.75
CA ASN A 255 -3.60 13.06 -5.41
C ASN A 255 -3.68 12.66 -3.94
N MET A 256 -4.27 13.52 -3.13
CA MET A 256 -4.43 13.27 -1.70
C MET A 256 -5.73 12.53 -1.43
N LEU A 257 -5.62 11.22 -1.18
CA LEU A 257 -6.76 10.35 -0.90
C LEU A 257 -7.40 10.61 0.47
N ILE A 258 -6.59 11.00 1.45
CA ILE A 258 -7.04 11.28 2.81
C ILE A 258 -7.05 12.78 3.00
N LYS A 259 -8.24 13.37 3.09
CA LYS A 259 -8.44 14.81 3.31
C LYS A 259 -9.44 15.05 4.43
N ARG A 260 -9.14 16.02 5.29
CA ARG A 260 -10.05 16.46 6.38
C ARG A 260 -10.43 15.33 7.33
N LYS A 261 -9.49 14.41 7.57
CA LYS A 261 -9.68 13.30 8.51
C LYS A 261 -8.79 13.53 9.72
N VAL A 262 -9.32 13.21 10.89
CA VAL A 262 -8.63 13.39 12.17
C VAL A 262 -8.09 12.05 12.65
N ALA A 263 -6.87 12.03 13.18
CA ALA A 263 -6.30 10.84 13.81
C ALA A 263 -6.00 11.09 15.29
N GLY A 264 -6.18 10.06 16.11
CA GLY A 264 -5.80 10.02 17.53
C GLY A 264 -5.20 8.67 17.92
N PHE A 265 -4.34 8.65 18.93
CA PHE A 265 -3.55 7.46 19.26
C PHE A 265 -3.69 7.01 20.72
N ILE A 266 -3.76 5.70 20.93
CA ILE A 266 -3.72 5.06 22.24
C ILE A 266 -2.48 4.17 22.30
N ILE A 267 -1.50 4.55 23.12
CA ILE A 267 -0.19 3.88 23.16
C ILE A 267 0.01 3.27 24.55
N THR A 268 0.08 1.95 24.64
CA THR A 268 0.23 1.27 25.95
C THR A 268 1.45 0.36 25.99
N GLY A 269 2.31 0.51 26.97
CA GLY A 269 3.47 -0.35 27.19
C GLY A 269 3.54 -0.84 28.64
N GLY A 270 4.26 -1.94 28.85
CA GLY A 270 4.72 -2.30 30.18
C GLY A 270 5.85 -1.38 30.63
N GLN A 271 6.86 -1.25 29.78
CA GLN A 271 8.02 -0.37 29.93
C GLN A 271 7.87 0.91 29.11
N ASP A 272 8.95 1.69 28.98
CA ASP A 272 9.02 3.04 28.42
C ASP A 272 8.98 3.11 26.87
N ASN A 273 9.24 4.31 26.31
CA ASN A 273 9.35 4.71 24.91
C ASN A 273 8.09 5.30 24.25
N ILE A 274 7.17 5.84 25.05
CA ILE A 274 5.92 6.45 24.57
C ILE A 274 6.19 7.55 23.53
N GLN A 275 7.08 8.50 23.82
CA GLN A 275 7.31 9.67 22.97
C GLN A 275 7.90 9.28 21.61
N ALA A 276 8.78 8.28 21.57
CA ALA A 276 9.34 7.78 20.32
C ALA A 276 8.27 7.12 19.45
N VAL A 277 7.42 6.26 20.04
CA VAL A 277 6.28 5.64 19.34
C VAL A 277 5.31 6.70 18.84
N ALA A 278 4.92 7.65 19.70
CA ALA A 278 4.02 8.74 19.33
C ALA A 278 4.61 9.59 18.19
N GLY A 279 5.89 9.97 18.27
CA GLY A 279 6.57 10.74 17.22
C GLY A 279 6.58 10.02 15.87
N GLY A 280 6.85 8.71 15.86
CA GLY A 280 6.80 7.89 14.65
C GLY A 280 5.39 7.80 14.06
N MET A 281 4.36 7.60 14.89
CA MET A 281 2.97 7.55 14.45
C MET A 281 2.50 8.92 13.91
N LEU A 282 2.76 10.01 14.64
CA LEU A 282 2.41 11.36 14.21
C LEU A 282 3.03 11.68 12.84
N THR A 283 4.31 11.39 12.66
CA THR A 283 5.02 11.63 11.39
C THR A 283 4.42 10.82 10.24
N PHE A 284 4.16 9.54 10.44
CA PHE A 284 3.64 8.68 9.38
C PHE A 284 2.21 9.08 8.98
N TRP A 285 1.33 9.31 9.96
CA TRP A 285 -0.07 9.64 9.69
C TRP A 285 -0.25 11.06 9.13
N SER A 286 0.63 12.03 9.47
CA SER A 286 0.63 13.33 8.78
C SER A 286 1.01 13.21 7.31
N GLU A 287 1.97 12.34 6.97
CA GLU A 287 2.40 12.11 5.59
C GLU A 287 1.32 11.41 4.74
N LEU A 288 0.32 10.78 5.38
CA LEU A 288 -0.88 10.26 4.70
C LEU A 288 -1.93 11.34 4.45
N GLY A 289 -1.90 12.48 5.14
CA GLY A 289 -2.88 13.57 5.03
C GLY A 289 -3.85 13.69 6.21
N PHE A 290 -3.67 12.92 7.29
CA PHE A 290 -4.43 13.13 8.53
C PHE A 290 -3.97 14.40 9.25
N VAL A 291 -4.90 15.02 9.96
CA VAL A 291 -4.62 16.10 10.90
C VAL A 291 -4.89 15.64 12.34
N PHE A 292 -4.31 16.36 13.29
CA PHE A 292 -4.32 15.96 14.69
C PHE A 292 -5.02 17.01 15.55
N PRO A 293 -5.89 16.60 16.49
CA PRO A 293 -6.41 17.53 17.48
C PRO A 293 -5.29 17.90 18.47
N PRO A 294 -5.44 18.96 19.27
CA PRO A 294 -4.56 19.20 20.42
C PRO A 294 -4.45 17.94 21.30
N PHE A 295 -3.25 17.63 21.81
CA PHE A 295 -3.00 16.42 22.62
C PHE A 295 -3.43 15.10 21.95
N PRO A 296 -2.93 14.78 20.73
CA PRO A 296 -3.51 13.75 19.86
C PRO A 296 -3.30 12.30 20.30
N PHE A 297 -2.72 12.06 21.47
CA PHE A 297 -2.55 10.71 21.99
C PHE A 297 -2.73 10.67 23.50
N ILE A 298 -3.18 9.51 23.97
CA ILE A 298 -3.05 9.11 25.37
C ILE A 298 -2.06 7.96 25.44
N ALA A 299 -1.39 7.83 26.58
CA ALA A 299 -0.43 6.77 26.75
C ALA A 299 -0.34 6.26 28.18
N HIS A 300 0.09 5.00 28.31
CA HIS A 300 0.38 4.36 29.59
C HIS A 300 1.68 3.57 29.48
N SER A 301 2.56 3.76 30.45
CA SER A 301 3.78 3.02 30.68
C SER A 301 4.04 2.99 32.19
N ARG A 302 4.75 1.96 32.68
CA ARG A 302 5.19 1.92 34.08
C ARG A 302 6.63 2.46 34.28
N GLY A 303 7.32 2.84 33.21
CA GLY A 303 8.72 3.27 33.24
C GLY A 303 9.71 2.15 32.89
N TRP A 304 10.98 2.52 32.70
CA TRP A 304 12.04 1.62 32.24
C TRP A 304 12.36 0.48 33.22
N ASP A 305 12.34 0.78 34.52
CA ASP A 305 12.69 -0.12 35.63
C ASP A 305 11.52 -1.02 36.09
N ALA A 306 10.33 -0.85 35.50
CA ALA A 306 9.15 -1.60 35.88
C ALA A 306 9.09 -2.98 35.19
N GLU A 307 9.62 -4.01 35.88
CA GLU A 307 9.53 -5.43 35.46
C GLU A 307 8.29 -6.17 36.00
N ASP A 308 7.44 -5.48 36.77
CA ASP A 308 6.22 -6.03 37.40
C ASP A 308 5.02 -6.08 36.44
N MET A 309 5.11 -6.90 35.39
CA MET A 309 4.07 -6.99 34.36
C MET A 309 2.75 -7.56 34.87
N GLN A 310 2.77 -8.42 35.89
CA GLN A 310 1.56 -9.01 36.49
C GLN A 310 0.58 -7.97 37.05
N ASN A 311 1.06 -6.84 37.55
CA ASN A 311 0.18 -5.78 38.07
C ASN A 311 -0.16 -4.70 37.04
N ASN A 312 0.54 -4.61 35.90
CA ASN A 312 0.23 -3.63 34.85
C ASN A 312 -1.23 -3.75 34.40
N VAL A 313 -1.66 -4.99 34.13
CA VAL A 313 -3.05 -5.30 33.75
C VAL A 313 -4.05 -4.85 34.82
N ARG A 314 -3.74 -5.10 36.10
CA ARG A 314 -4.62 -4.72 37.23
C ARG A 314 -4.77 -3.20 37.32
N GLN A 315 -3.66 -2.46 37.17
CA GLN A 315 -3.66 -1.00 37.20
C GLN A 315 -4.48 -0.41 36.05
N VAL A 316 -4.27 -0.88 34.82
CA VAL A 316 -5.01 -0.38 33.66
C VAL A 316 -6.52 -0.69 33.80
N LYS A 317 -6.88 -1.89 34.26
CA LYS A 317 -8.28 -2.25 34.53
C LYS A 317 -8.93 -1.33 35.57
N ALA A 318 -8.21 -1.01 36.65
CA ALA A 318 -8.75 -0.20 37.73
C ALA A 318 -8.77 1.30 37.40
N SER A 319 -7.89 1.77 36.51
CA SER A 319 -7.65 3.20 36.30
C SER A 319 -8.84 3.95 35.68
N ALA A 320 -9.51 4.75 36.52
CA ALA A 320 -10.51 5.71 36.07
C ALA A 320 -9.87 6.82 35.21
N ALA A 321 -8.63 7.22 35.53
CA ALA A 321 -7.91 8.25 34.78
C ALA A 321 -7.62 7.83 33.32
N LEU A 322 -7.26 6.57 33.07
CA LEU A 322 -7.03 6.09 31.70
C LEU A 322 -8.33 5.97 30.90
N ARG A 323 -9.43 5.56 31.55
CA ARG A 323 -10.76 5.58 30.94
C ARG A 323 -11.18 6.99 30.58
N GLU A 324 -11.01 7.93 31.50
CA GLU A 324 -11.29 9.35 31.28
C GLU A 324 -10.49 9.91 30.11
N ALA A 325 -9.17 9.71 30.11
CA ALA A 325 -8.30 10.16 29.04
C ALA A 325 -8.72 9.57 27.68
N SER A 326 -9.17 8.31 27.63
CA SER A 326 -9.63 7.68 26.39
C SER A 326 -10.95 8.25 25.87
N ARG A 327 -11.84 8.69 26.78
CA ARG A 327 -13.07 9.43 26.45
C ARG A 327 -12.73 10.81 25.89
N GLU A 328 -11.90 11.57 26.62
CA GLU A 328 -11.49 12.92 26.22
C GLU A 328 -10.74 12.93 24.88
N LEU A 329 -9.97 11.88 24.57
CA LEU A 329 -9.29 11.73 23.28
C LEU A 329 -10.30 11.67 22.12
N VAL A 330 -11.33 10.82 22.24
CA VAL A 330 -12.31 10.65 21.15
C VAL A 330 -13.23 11.86 21.04
N GLU A 331 -13.67 12.46 22.15
CA GLU A 331 -14.45 13.70 22.18
C GLU A 331 -13.72 14.81 21.41
N ARG A 332 -12.46 15.03 21.76
CA ARG A 332 -11.65 16.07 21.14
C ARG A 332 -11.37 15.82 19.66
N ALA A 333 -11.14 14.56 19.28
CA ALA A 333 -10.94 14.20 17.88
C ALA A 333 -12.21 14.43 17.04
N VAL A 334 -13.38 14.06 17.59
CA VAL A 334 -14.68 14.30 16.96
C VAL A 334 -14.99 15.79 16.86
N ASP A 335 -14.78 16.56 17.91
CA ASP A 335 -15.04 18.00 17.91
C ASP A 335 -14.12 18.75 16.95
N PHE A 336 -12.84 18.36 16.90
CA PHE A 336 -11.91 18.92 15.94
C PHE A 336 -12.34 18.59 14.50
N TRP A 337 -12.78 17.35 14.23
CA TRP A 337 -13.32 17.01 12.91
C TRP A 337 -14.55 17.85 12.54
N LYS A 338 -15.49 18.08 13.48
CA LYS A 338 -16.67 18.94 13.23
C LYS A 338 -16.25 20.34 12.79
N MET A 339 -15.20 20.91 13.39
CA MET A 339 -14.66 22.21 12.97
C MET A 339 -14.10 22.17 11.54
N LEU A 340 -13.40 21.10 11.16
CA LEU A 340 -12.89 20.91 9.79
C LEU A 340 -14.03 20.77 8.77
N ASP A 341 -15.06 20.00 9.10
CA ASP A 341 -16.22 19.77 8.24
C ASP A 341 -17.03 21.06 8.01
N GLN A 342 -17.23 21.87 9.05
CA GLN A 342 -17.83 23.20 8.94
C GLN A 342 -17.06 24.13 8.00
N ASN A 343 -15.73 23.96 7.92
CA ASN A 343 -14.84 24.76 7.06
C ASN A 343 -14.40 24.02 5.78
N ARG A 344 -15.14 22.97 5.38
CA ARG A 344 -14.79 22.09 4.25
C ARG A 344 -14.42 22.81 2.96
N ALA A 345 -15.11 23.89 2.62
CA ALA A 345 -14.90 24.65 1.39
C ALA A 345 -13.54 25.36 1.36
N MET A 346 -13.02 25.76 2.52
CA MET A 346 -11.69 26.37 2.62
C MET A 346 -10.58 25.33 2.46
N MET A 347 -10.82 24.10 2.94
CA MET A 347 -9.85 23.00 2.89
C MET A 347 -9.80 22.25 1.55
N ASP A 348 -10.86 22.30 0.74
CA ASP A 348 -10.90 21.67 -0.58
C ASP A 348 -10.14 22.44 -1.66
N ARG A 349 -9.50 23.56 -1.30
CA ARG A 349 -8.60 24.28 -2.21
C ARG A 349 -7.47 23.35 -2.68
N PRO A 350 -7.07 23.43 -3.96
CA PRO A 350 -5.90 22.69 -4.43
C PRO A 350 -4.70 23.00 -3.53
N MET A 351 -4.13 21.98 -2.90
CA MET A 351 -2.86 22.15 -2.21
C MET A 351 -1.77 22.39 -3.26
N GLU A 352 -0.86 23.31 -2.95
CA GLU A 352 0.42 23.37 -3.66
C GLU A 352 1.14 22.02 -3.52
N ARG A 353 1.93 21.64 -4.54
CA ARG A 353 2.56 20.31 -4.69
C ARG A 353 3.02 19.73 -3.35
N ALA A 354 2.31 18.71 -2.87
CA ALA A 354 2.60 18.03 -1.62
C ALA A 354 3.61 16.90 -1.86
N GLY A 355 4.65 16.80 -1.02
CA GLY A 355 5.65 15.73 -1.08
C GLY A 355 6.73 15.95 -2.14
N ARG A 356 8.00 15.98 -1.73
CA ARG A 356 9.17 16.10 -2.63
C ARG A 356 9.97 14.80 -2.78
N LYS A 357 9.49 13.68 -2.23
CA LYS A 357 10.28 12.43 -2.12
C LYS A 357 10.61 11.75 -3.47
N ALA A 358 9.89 12.05 -4.56
CA ALA A 358 10.04 11.33 -5.83
C ALA A 358 10.11 12.22 -7.09
N ASN A 359 10.28 13.54 -6.95
CA ASN A 359 10.43 14.40 -8.12
C ASN A 359 11.87 14.34 -8.64
N PRO A 360 12.08 14.15 -9.96
CA PRO A 360 13.40 14.36 -10.55
C PRO A 360 13.85 15.77 -10.19
N LEU A 361 15.05 15.90 -9.64
CA LEU A 361 15.73 17.18 -9.70
C LEU A 361 15.90 17.48 -11.19
N VAL A 362 15.49 18.68 -11.62
CA VAL A 362 15.77 19.13 -12.99
C VAL A 362 17.29 19.03 -13.15
N ASN A 363 17.73 18.20 -14.08
CA ASN A 363 19.15 18.10 -14.38
C ASN A 363 19.58 19.51 -14.82
N PRO A 364 20.63 20.13 -14.25
CA PRO A 364 21.00 21.50 -14.59
C PRO A 364 21.19 21.72 -16.10
N GLU A 365 21.54 20.66 -16.82
CA GLU A 365 21.69 20.61 -18.28
C GLU A 365 20.37 20.68 -19.06
N ASP A 366 19.25 20.26 -18.46
CA ASP A 366 17.90 20.33 -19.04
C ASP A 366 17.17 21.64 -18.70
N ALA A 367 17.79 22.52 -17.89
CA ALA A 367 17.20 23.78 -17.41
C ALA A 367 17.49 24.99 -18.34
N ILE A 368 18.16 24.78 -19.48
CA ILE A 368 18.47 25.83 -20.44
C ILE A 368 17.58 25.69 -21.68
N VAL A 369 16.43 26.37 -21.64
CA VAL A 369 15.77 26.99 -22.81
C VAL A 369 15.32 28.39 -22.41
#